data_AF-A0A3D8GR12-F1
#
_entry.id   AF-A0A3D8GR12-F1
#
_cell.length_a   1.000
_cell.length_b   1.000
_cell.length_c   1.000
_cell.angle_alpha   90.00
_cell.angle_beta   90.00
_cell.angle_gamma   90.00
#
_symmetry.space_group_name_H-M   'P 1'
#
loop_
_entity.id
_entity.type
_entity.pdbx_description
1 polymer ?
#
loop_
_entity_poly.entity_id
_entity_poly.type
_entity_poly.pdbx_seq_one_letter_code
_entity_poly.pdbx_strand_id
1 'polypeptide(L)' 'MKFSIYKASGGRNLDKFGTLEASCMEIAGDLLYKVLRRSPGRKDGDLFVIVPHSDEPLADSLLEEGSSFHIVQYREID' A
#
# COMPACT_ATOMS: atom_id res chain seq x y z
N MET A 1 -5.90 9.62 -10.13
CA MET A 1 -5.84 9.91 -8.67
C MET A 1 -4.53 9.36 -8.14
N LYS A 2 -3.98 9.98 -7.10
CA LYS A 2 -2.73 9.52 -6.48
C LYS A 2 -3.04 8.79 -5.19
N PHE A 3 -2.36 7.66 -4.96
CA PHE A 3 -2.48 6.83 -3.77
C PHE A 3 -1.13 6.71 -3.09
N SER A 4 -1.11 6.73 -1.77
CA SER A 4 0.05 6.40 -0.95
C SER A 4 0.04 4.92 -0.60
N ILE A 5 1.20 4.27 -0.72
CA ILE A 5 1.36 2.86 -0.41
C ILE A 5 2.30 2.76 0.80
N TYR A 6 1.87 2.01 1.80
CA TYR A 6 2.64 1.71 3.00
C TYR A 6 2.90 0.21 3.08
N LYS A 7 4.08 -0.18 3.55
CA LYS A 7 4.42 -1.56 3.87
C LYS A 7 4.32 -1.75 5.38
N ALA A 8 3.66 -2.82 5.81
CA ALA A 8 3.72 -3.23 7.21
C ALA A 8 5.10 -3.83 7.52
N SER A 9 5.81 -3.20 8.45
CA SER A 9 7.08 -3.68 8.98
C SER A 9 6.80 -4.12 10.41
N GLY A 10 6.97 -5.42 10.69
CA GLY A 10 6.45 -6.11 11.88
C GLY A 10 6.30 -5.24 13.15
N GLY A 11 5.09 -5.25 13.73
CA GLY A 11 4.70 -4.36 14.83
C GLY A 11 3.54 -3.45 14.42
N ARG A 12 3.47 -2.24 15.00
CA ARG A 12 2.48 -1.19 14.62
C ARG A 12 2.99 -0.21 13.57
N ASN A 13 4.17 -0.46 13.00
CA ASN A 13 4.83 0.49 12.10
C ASN A 13 4.45 0.26 10.64
N LEU A 14 4.12 1.35 9.96
CA LEU A 14 3.83 1.40 8.52
C LEU A 14 4.89 2.27 7.86
N ASP A 15 5.77 1.66 7.07
CA ASP A 15 6.79 2.39 6.32
C ASP A 15 6.23 2.81 4.97
N LYS A 16 6.43 4.07 4.56
CA LYS A 16 6.01 4.53 3.23
C LYS A 16 6.79 3.76 2.16
N PHE A 17 6.10 2.93 1.40
CA PHE A 17 6.66 2.17 0.29
C PHE A 17 6.77 3.05 -0.97
N GLY A 18 5.78 3.91 -1.19
CA GLY A 18 5.79 4.81 -2.34
C GLY A 18 4.43 5.46 -2.61
N THR A 19 4.27 5.98 -3.82
CA THR A 19 2.99 6.48 -4.33
C THR A 19 2.72 5.93 -5.72
N LEU A 20 1.46 5.80 -6.08
CA LEU A 20 1.04 5.29 -7.39
C LEU A 20 -0.17 6.09 -7.91
N GLU A 21 -0.21 6.34 -9.21
CA GLU A 21 -1.38 6.89 -9.87
C GLU A 21 -2.28 5.78 -10.42
N ALA A 22 -3.58 5.89 -10.16
CA ALA A 22 -4.60 4.98 -10.68
C ALA A 22 -5.95 5.70 -10.84
N SER A 23 -6.86 5.07 -11.58
CA SER A 23 -8.25 5.55 -11.74
C SER A 23 -9.09 5.35 -10.47
N CYS A 24 -8.85 4.29 -9.71
CA CYS A 24 -9.48 4.02 -8.42
C CYS A 24 -8.58 3.11 -7.55
N MET A 25 -9.00 2.86 -6.31
CA MET A 25 -8.23 2.10 -5.33
C MET A 25 -8.06 0.62 -5.71
N GLU A 26 -9.07 0.02 -6.36
CA GLU A 26 -9.00 -1.36 -6.86
C GLU A 26 -7.92 -1.50 -7.93
N ILE A 27 -7.89 -0.56 -8.90
CA ILE A 27 -6.85 -0.52 -9.93
C ILE A 27 -5.47 -0.25 -9.33
N ALA A 28 -5.38 0.56 -8.25
CA ALA A 28 -4.13 0.74 -7.52
C ALA A 28 -3.62 -0.57 -6.90
N GLY A 29 -4.52 -1.40 -6.36
CA GLY A 29 -4.21 -2.74 -5.84
C GLY A 29 -3.62 -3.66 -6.91
N ASP A 30 -4.29 -3.76 -8.06
CA ASP A 30 -3.84 -4.55 -9.21
C ASP A 30 -2.46 -4.11 -9.73
N LEU A 31 -2.25 -2.79 -9.83
CA LEU A 31 -0.98 -2.22 -10.28
C LEU A 31 0.14 -2.50 -9.27
N LEU A 32 -0.12 -2.29 -7.97
CA LEU A 32 0.83 -2.62 -6.92
C LEU A 32 1.22 -4.09 -6.99
N TYR A 33 0.25 -5.00 -7.10
CA TYR A 33 0.52 -6.43 -7.16
C TYR A 33 1.41 -6.81 -8.36
N LYS A 34 1.18 -6.20 -9.54
CA LYS A 34 2.05 -6.36 -10.72
C LYS A 34 3.48 -5.84 -10.47
N VAL A 35 3.63 -4.72 -9.76
CA VAL A 35 4.95 -4.17 -9.37
C VAL A 35 5.66 -5.11 -8.41
N LEU A 36 4.95 -5.65 -7.42
CA LEU A 36 5.50 -6.56 -6.42
C LEU A 36 6.02 -7.84 -7.07
N ARG A 37 5.27 -8.46 -8.00
CA ARG A 37 5.72 -9.65 -8.75
C ARG A 37 6.97 -9.43 -9.59
N ARG A 38 7.22 -8.21 -10.05
CA ARG A 38 8.39 -7.87 -10.89
C ARG A 38 9.62 -7.51 -10.07
N SER A 39 9.44 -7.24 -8.77
CA SER A 39 10.50 -6.72 -7.91
C SER A 39 11.17 -7.86 -7.14
N PRO A 40 12.49 -8.07 -7.28
CA PRO A 40 13.20 -9.05 -6.47
C PRO A 40 13.16 -8.66 -4.98
N GLY A 41 13.12 -9.65 -4.08
CA GLY A 41 13.24 -9.44 -2.64
C GLY A 41 11.94 -9.14 -1.88
N ARG A 42 10.76 -9.42 -2.47
CA ARG A 42 9.50 -9.48 -1.71
C ARG A 42 9.36 -10.84 -1.04
N LYS A 43 8.81 -10.86 0.17
CA LYS A 43 8.58 -12.10 0.91
C LYS A 43 7.10 -12.44 0.86
N ASP A 44 6.80 -13.72 0.70
CA ASP A 44 5.46 -14.24 0.93
C ASP A 44 4.91 -13.72 2.28
N GLY A 45 3.69 -13.20 2.25
CA GLY A 45 3.04 -12.59 3.41
C GLY A 45 3.35 -11.10 3.64
N ASP A 46 4.17 -10.44 2.82
CA ASP A 46 4.34 -8.99 2.89
C ASP A 46 2.98 -8.28 2.74
N LEU A 47 2.63 -7.44 3.71
CA LEU A 47 1.38 -6.69 3.74
C LEU A 47 1.60 -5.23 3.33
N PHE A 48 0.72 -4.75 2.45
CA PHE A 48 0.72 -3.37 1.98
C PHE A 48 -0.65 -2.74 2.19
N VAL A 49 -0.65 -1.46 2.52
CA VAL A 49 -1.85 -0.64 2.71
C VAL A 49 -1.84 0.47 1.68
N ILE A 50 -2.94 0.63 0.97
CA ILE A 50 -3.17 1.66 -0.04
C ILE A 50 -4.22 2.62 0.50
N VAL A 51 -3.88 3.91 0.52
CA VAL A 51 -4.78 4.99 0.93
C VAL A 51 -4.74 6.12 -0.09
N PRO A 52 -5.78 6.96 -0.21
CA PRO A 52 -5.71 8.19 -0.99
C PRO A 52 -4.52 9.04 -0.56
N HIS A 53 -3.80 9.64 -1.52
CA HIS A 53 -2.66 10.50 -1.21
C HIS A 53 -3.15 11.84 -0.65
N SER A 54 -2.57 12.26 0.48
CA SER A 54 -2.67 13.62 1.00
C SER A 54 -1.29 14.27 1.03
N ASP A 55 -1.23 15.56 0.66
CA ASP A 55 -0.01 16.37 0.72
C ASP A 55 0.28 16.89 2.14
N GLU A 56 -0.67 16.73 3.07
CA GLU A 56 -0.46 17.07 4.47
C GLU A 56 0.48 16.05 5.16
N PRO A 57 1.40 16.51 6.03
CA PRO A 57 2.25 15.61 6.78
C PRO A 57 1.38 14.77 7.71
N LEU A 58 1.18 13.50 7.34
CA LEU A 58 0.45 12.49 8.11
C LEU A 58 1.16 12.22 9.45
N ALA A 59 0.95 13.11 10.40
CA ALA A 59 1.25 12.89 11.82
C ALA A 59 0.17 11.95 12.36
N ASP A 60 0.55 10.71 12.64
CA ASP A 60 -0.16 9.69 13.43
C ASP A 60 -1.57 9.22 13.02
N SER A 61 -2.27 9.89 12.11
CA SER A 61 -3.61 9.48 11.63
C SER A 61 -3.58 8.99 10.18
N LEU A 62 -2.93 7.86 9.93
CA LEU A 62 -3.02 7.18 8.62
C LEU A 62 -4.43 6.71 8.26
N LEU A 63 -5.32 6.65 9.26
CA LEU A 63 -6.69 6.19 9.16
C LEU A 63 -7.52 7.06 10.10
N GLU A 64 -7.95 8.25 9.65
CA GLU A 64 -9.09 8.87 10.31
C GLU A 64 -10.26 7.88 10.26
N GLU A 65 -11.00 7.75 11.36
CA GLU A 65 -12.11 6.82 11.45
C GLU A 65 -13.11 7.07 10.30
N GLY A 66 -13.34 6.06 9.46
CA GLY A 66 -14.15 6.18 8.24
C GLY A 66 -13.36 6.36 6.92
N SER A 67 -12.03 6.50 6.98
CA SER A 67 -11.19 6.56 5.78
C SER A 67 -11.17 5.23 5.03
N SER A 68 -11.38 5.30 3.71
CA SER A 68 -11.28 4.12 2.86
C SER A 68 -9.83 3.72 2.65
N PHE A 69 -9.53 2.44 2.81
CA PHE A 69 -8.21 1.85 2.56
C PHE A 69 -8.35 0.50 1.86
N HIS A 70 -7.26 0.05 1.23
CA HIS A 70 -7.18 -1.27 0.60
C HIS A 70 -5.92 -2.00 1.06
N ILE A 71 -6.08 -3.27 1.41
CA ILE A 71 -4.98 -4.12 1.88
C ILE A 71 -4.60 -5.08 0.76
N VAL A 72 -3.31 -5.11 0.43
CA VAL A 72 -2.73 -6.09 -0.49
C VAL A 72 -1.77 -6.98 0.29
N GLN A 73 -2.09 -8.27 0.37
CA GLN A 73 -1.16 -9.28 0.87
C GLN A 73 -0.43 -9.89 -0.33
N TYR A 74 0.89 -9.70 -0.41
CA TYR A 74 1.69 -10.41 -1.40
C TYR A 74 1.74 -11.89 -1.06
N ARG A 75 1.46 -12.73 -2.05
CA ARG A 75 1.72 -14.16 -1.99
C ARG A 75 2.61 -14.57 -3.14
N GLU A 76 3.66 -15.31 -2.83
CA GLU A 76 4.48 -15.97 -3.83
C GLU A 76 3.69 -17.17 -4.36
N ILE A 77 3.60 -17.28 -5.69
CA ILE A 77 2.95 -18.41 -6.34
C ILE A 77 4.06 -19.10 -7.12
N ASP A 78 4.43 -20.30 -6.67
CA ASP A 78 5.32 -21.23 -7.38
C ASP A 78 4.77 -21.61 -8.77
#